data_AF-A0A087YR43-F1
#
_entry.id   AF-A0A087YR43-F1
#
_cell.length_a   1.000
_cell.length_b   1.000
_cell.length_c   1.000
_cell.angle_alpha   90.00
_cell.angle_beta   90.00
_cell.angle_gamma   90.00
#
_symmetry.space_group_name_H-M   'P 1'
#
loop_
_entity.id
_entity.type
_entity.pdbx_description
1 polymer ?
#
loop_
_entity_poly.entity_id
_entity_poly.type
_entity_poly.pdbx_seq_one_letter_code
_entity_poly.pdbx_strand_id
1 'polypeptide(L)'
;MGVLSTLMRGLVRGADRMSEFTSKRGPRSLNKGRSSRPAGVKLPSGKFLSVRAMIPEFVVPHLEGFKLKPYVSYRSPLGGECGAGSSRDTLDQSAP
;
A
#
# COMPACT_ATOMS: atom_id res chain seq x y z
N MET A 1 -4.57 -11.42 24.31
CA MET A 1 -4.08 -11.21 25.68
C MET A 1 -5.17 -10.50 26.47
N GLY A 2 -5.87 -11.22 27.35
CA GLY A 2 -7.04 -10.71 28.07
C GLY A 2 -6.70 -9.64 29.12
N VAL A 3 -7.72 -8.90 29.57
CA VAL A 3 -7.60 -7.77 30.50
C VAL A 3 -6.93 -8.16 31.83
N LEU A 4 -7.20 -9.38 32.32
CA LEU A 4 -6.60 -9.90 33.56
C LEU A 4 -5.09 -10.06 33.46
N SER A 5 -4.58 -10.54 32.31
CA SER A 5 -3.13 -10.72 32.14
C SER A 5 -2.40 -9.40 31.97
N THR A 6 -3.05 -8.38 31.40
CA THR A 6 -2.49 -7.02 31.35
C THR A 6 -2.46 -6.35 32.73
N LEU A 7 -3.45 -6.60 33.58
CA LEU A 7 -3.52 -6.03 34.94
C LEU A 7 -2.49 -6.66 35.87
N MET A 8 -2.39 -8.00 35.87
CA MET A 8 -1.36 -8.73 36.63
C MET A 8 0.06 -8.34 36.18
N ARG A 9 0.28 -8.17 34.87
CA ARG A 9 1.56 -7.70 34.34
C ARG A 9 1.86 -6.25 34.73
N GLY A 10 0.84 -5.38 34.77
CA GLY A 10 0.94 -4.01 35.23
C GLY A 10 1.39 -3.89 36.69
N LEU A 11 0.94 -4.81 37.56
CA LEU A 11 1.34 -4.87 38.98
C LEU A 11 2.77 -5.41 39.17
N VAL A 12 3.18 -6.42 38.41
CA VAL A 12 4.47 -7.12 38.62
C VAL A 12 5.63 -6.52 37.81
N ARG A 13 5.39 -6.17 36.54
CA ARG A 13 6.45 -5.78 35.57
C ARG A 13 6.19 -4.41 34.91
N GLY A 14 5.00 -3.84 35.11
CA GLY A 14 4.58 -2.56 34.53
C GLY A 14 4.02 -2.68 33.11
N ALA A 15 3.99 -1.54 32.40
CA ALA A 15 3.46 -1.44 31.05
C ALA A 15 4.29 -2.25 30.03
N ASP A 16 3.62 -2.74 28.99
CA ASP A 16 4.24 -3.53 27.93
C ASP A 16 5.12 -2.65 27.02
N ARG A 17 6.42 -2.96 26.96
CA ARG A 17 7.42 -2.26 26.12
C ARG A 17 7.85 -3.04 24.89
N MET A 18 7.44 -4.31 24.76
CA MET A 18 7.89 -5.19 23.67
C MET A 18 6.96 -5.14 22.46
N SER A 19 5.73 -4.69 22.65
CA SER A 19 4.75 -4.62 21.58
C SER A 19 4.79 -3.30 20.82
N GLU A 20 4.38 -3.35 19.56
CA GLU A 20 4.33 -2.15 18.73
C GLU A 20 3.36 -1.12 19.32
N PHE A 21 3.85 0.10 19.44
CA PHE A 21 3.05 1.21 19.90
C PHE A 21 2.03 1.64 18.84
N THR A 22 0.75 1.57 19.20
CA THR A 22 -0.41 1.86 18.33
C THR A 22 -1.27 2.96 18.93
N SER A 23 -2.07 3.63 18.08
CA SER A 23 -3.09 4.60 18.49
C SER A 23 -4.11 4.07 19.50
N LYS A 24 -4.21 2.75 19.70
CA LYS A 24 -5.13 2.13 20.67
C LYS A 24 -4.57 1.96 22.08
N ARG A 25 -3.26 2.16 22.29
CA ARG A 25 -2.58 1.91 23.57
C ARG A 25 -2.31 3.18 24.38
N GLY A 26 -2.56 4.36 23.82
CA GLY A 26 -2.28 5.63 24.47
C GLY A 26 -3.53 6.41 24.90
N PRO A 27 -3.35 7.61 25.44
CA PRO A 27 -4.44 8.50 25.80
C PRO A 27 -5.21 8.98 24.56
N ARG A 28 -6.38 9.59 24.77
CA ARG A 28 -7.26 10.07 23.69
C ARG A 28 -6.57 11.00 22.66
N SER A 29 -5.55 11.73 23.08
CA SER A 29 -4.76 12.64 22.22
C SER A 29 -3.76 11.94 21.31
N LEU A 30 -3.44 10.65 21.55
CA LEU A 30 -2.49 9.90 20.74
C LEU A 30 -3.14 9.42 19.44
N ASN A 31 -3.05 10.22 18.39
CA ASN A 31 -3.58 9.89 17.07
C ASN A 31 -2.47 9.56 16.05
N LYS A 32 -1.76 8.45 16.27
CA LYS A 32 -0.62 7.99 15.42
C LYS A 32 -1.03 7.56 14.00
N GLY A 33 -2.28 7.19 13.76
CA GLY A 33 -2.73 6.69 12.46
C GLY A 33 -2.07 5.37 12.03
N ARG A 34 -2.23 5.03 10.73
CA ARG A 34 -1.76 3.77 10.10
C ARG A 34 -1.09 3.99 8.74
N SER A 35 -0.31 5.07 8.60
CA SER A 35 0.42 5.41 7.36
C SER A 35 -0.45 5.62 6.11
N SER A 36 -1.78 5.76 6.27
CA SER A 36 -2.66 6.07 5.15
C SER A 36 -2.37 7.47 4.62
N ARG A 37 -2.26 7.60 3.29
CA ARG A 37 -2.04 8.89 2.63
C ARG A 37 -3.30 9.75 2.73
N PRO A 38 -3.18 11.06 3.02
CA PRO A 38 -4.34 11.93 3.17
C PRO A 38 -5.01 12.19 1.81
N ALA A 39 -6.34 12.14 1.77
CA ALA A 39 -7.15 12.48 0.60
C ALA A 39 -7.58 13.97 0.56
N GLY A 40 -6.93 14.82 1.36
CA GLY A 40 -7.37 16.19 1.60
C GLY A 40 -6.68 16.86 2.77
N VAL A 41 -7.18 18.04 3.16
CA VAL A 41 -6.57 18.90 4.17
C VAL A 41 -7.57 19.22 5.29
N LYS A 42 -7.07 19.34 6.53
CA LYS A 42 -7.86 19.82 7.67
C LYS A 42 -7.87 21.34 7.69
N LEU A 43 -9.06 21.93 7.74
CA LEU A 43 -9.24 23.37 7.89
C LEU A 43 -9.00 23.82 9.34
N PRO A 44 -8.68 25.11 9.55
CA PRO A 44 -8.59 25.68 10.91
C PRO A 44 -9.91 25.59 11.68
N SER A 45 -11.04 25.48 10.97
CA SER A 45 -12.36 25.22 11.55
C SER A 45 -12.56 23.79 12.08
N GLY A 46 -11.56 22.91 11.93
CA GLY A 46 -11.63 21.50 12.32
C GLY A 46 -12.38 20.60 11.32
N LYS A 47 -12.97 21.18 10.28
CA LYS A 47 -13.60 20.42 9.18
C LYS A 47 -12.54 19.83 8.25
N PHE A 48 -12.85 18.73 7.58
CA PHE A 48 -11.98 18.11 6.57
C PHE A 48 -12.48 18.45 5.17
N LEU A 49 -11.60 18.97 4.32
CA LEU A 49 -11.89 19.18 2.90
C LEU A 49 -11.22 18.08 2.07
N SER A 50 -12.04 17.31 1.36
CA SER A 50 -11.56 16.36 0.35
C SER A 50 -11.15 17.10 -0.92
N VAL A 51 -9.96 16.80 -1.42
CA VAL A 51 -9.42 17.40 -2.66
C VAL A 51 -9.35 16.30 -3.70
N ARG A 52 -10.13 16.43 -4.79
CA ARG A 52 -10.21 15.39 -5.83
C ARG A 52 -8.83 15.05 -6.42
N ALA A 53 -7.97 16.03 -6.61
CA ALA A 53 -6.60 15.82 -7.10
C ALA A 53 -5.69 14.99 -6.17
N MET A 54 -6.05 14.83 -4.89
CA MET A 54 -5.32 13.97 -3.94
C MET A 54 -5.87 12.53 -3.90
N ILE A 55 -7.04 12.29 -4.50
CA ILE A 55 -7.67 10.97 -4.53
C ILE A 55 -7.17 10.25 -5.79
N PRO A 56 -6.54 9.06 -5.66
CA PRO A 56 -6.07 8.32 -6.82
C PRO A 56 -7.27 7.81 -7.62
N GLU A 57 -7.25 8.06 -8.93
CA GLU A 57 -8.24 7.53 -9.86
C GLU A 57 -7.70 6.26 -10.52
N PHE A 58 -8.53 5.21 -10.52
CA PHE A 58 -8.18 3.94 -11.15
C PHE A 58 -8.55 3.99 -12.63
N VAL A 59 -7.54 3.97 -13.51
CA VAL A 59 -7.72 3.82 -14.96
C VAL A 59 -7.86 2.33 -15.27
N VAL A 60 -9.10 1.84 -15.31
CA VAL A 60 -9.39 0.44 -15.59
C VAL A 60 -9.73 0.28 -17.08
N PRO A 61 -8.91 -0.45 -17.88
CA PRO A 61 -9.20 -0.67 -19.29
C PRO A 61 -10.33 -1.69 -19.48
N HIS A 62 -10.97 -1.65 -20.65
CA HIS A 62 -11.96 -2.65 -21.05
C HIS A 62 -11.29 -3.96 -21.46
N LEU A 63 -11.73 -5.08 -20.91
CA LEU A 63 -11.07 -6.38 -21.08
C LEU A 63 -11.89 -7.40 -21.90
N GLU A 64 -13.03 -7.01 -22.48
CA GLU A 64 -13.77 -7.93 -23.35
C GLU A 64 -12.97 -8.28 -24.60
N GLY A 65 -12.88 -9.58 -24.91
CA GLY A 65 -12.08 -10.09 -26.02
C GLY A 65 -10.57 -10.17 -25.75
N PHE A 66 -10.10 -9.88 -24.54
CA PHE A 66 -8.68 -9.97 -24.20
C PHE A 66 -8.21 -11.45 -24.15
N LYS A 67 -7.27 -11.80 -25.03
CA LYS A 67 -6.82 -13.19 -25.22
C LYS A 67 -5.86 -13.67 -24.12
N LEU A 68 -5.16 -12.75 -23.45
CA LEU A 68 -4.15 -13.11 -22.46
C LEU A 68 -4.82 -13.56 -21.15
N LYS A 69 -4.23 -14.60 -20.56
CA LYS A 69 -4.64 -15.15 -19.26
C LYS A 69 -3.54 -14.87 -18.23
N PRO A 70 -3.83 -14.89 -16.92
CA PRO A 70 -2.83 -14.63 -15.86
C PRO A 70 -1.66 -15.61 -15.86
N TYR A 71 -1.83 -16.78 -16.48
CA TYR A 71 -0.83 -17.84 -16.53
C TYR A 71 -0.55 -18.28 -17.96
N VAL A 72 0.69 -18.69 -18.20
CA VAL A 72 1.18 -19.23 -19.47
C VAL A 72 1.28 -20.75 -19.37
N SER A 73 1.12 -21.44 -20.50
CA SER A 73 1.28 -22.90 -20.55
C SER A 73 2.74 -23.32 -20.50
N TYR A 74 3.03 -24.44 -19.83
CA TYR A 74 4.37 -25.04 -19.77
C TYR A 74 4.92 -25.54 -21.11
N ARG A 75 4.09 -25.60 -22.16
CA ARG A 75 4.52 -26.00 -23.51
C ARG A 75 5.17 -24.86 -24.29
N SER A 76 5.29 -23.66 -23.70
CA SER A 76 5.99 -22.54 -24.32
C SER A 76 7.48 -22.89 -24.48
N PRO A 77 8.11 -22.56 -25.62
CA PRO A 77 9.56 -22.69 -25.74
C PRO A 77 10.24 -21.84 -24.65
N LEU A 78 11.43 -22.29 -24.22
CA LEU A 78 12.29 -21.52 -23.34
C LEU A 78 12.63 -20.19 -24.04
N GLY A 79 12.24 -19.08 -23.44
CA GLY A 79 12.52 -17.74 -23.98
C GLY A 79 14.02 -17.57 -24.18
N GLY A 80 14.40 -16.95 -25.31
CA GLY A 80 15.77 -16.58 -25.59
C GLY A 80 16.34 -15.61 -24.54
N GLU A 81 17.64 -15.33 -24.65
CA GLU A 81 18.39 -14.45 -23.77
C GLU A 81 17.61 -13.20 -23.34
N CYS A 82 17.66 -12.91 -22.04
CA CYS A 82 16.92 -11.84 -21.41
C CYS A 82 17.49 -10.48 -21.86
N GLY A 83 17.11 -10.04 -23.04
CA GLY A 83 17.34 -8.70 -23.53
C GLY A 83 16.46 -7.75 -22.73
N ALA A 84 17.02 -7.17 -21.67
CA ALA A 84 16.43 -5.99 -21.06
C ALA A 84 16.45 -4.90 -22.14
N GLY A 85 15.30 -4.65 -22.78
CA GLY A 85 15.19 -3.73 -23.91
C GLY A 85 15.92 -2.43 -23.59
N SER A 86 17.02 -2.17 -24.30
CA SER A 86 17.81 -0.98 -24.10
C SER A 86 17.16 0.17 -24.87
N SER A 87 17.40 1.41 -24.42
CA SER A 87 16.89 2.59 -25.12
C SER A 87 17.40 2.70 -26.56
N ARG A 88 18.53 2.05 -26.90
CA ARG A 88 19.07 1.97 -28.26
C ARG A 88 18.23 1.05 -29.15
N ASP A 89 17.82 -0.11 -28.63
CA ASP A 89 16.99 -1.07 -29.37
C ASP A 89 15.61 -0.50 -29.71
N THR A 90 15.11 0.44 -28.90
CA THR A 90 13.82 1.10 -29.15
C THR A 90 13.92 2.16 -30.26
N LEU A 91 15.07 2.83 -30.38
CA LEU A 91 15.32 3.83 -31.42
C LEU A 91 15.43 3.15 -32.80
N ASP A 92 16.16 2.03 -32.88
CA ASP A 92 16.34 1.28 -34.13
C ASP A 92 15.03 0.65 -34.64
N GLN A 93 14.08 0.33 -33.75
CA GLN A 93 12.75 -0.19 -34.12
C GLN A 93 11.76 0.90 -34.56
N SER A 94 12.08 2.18 -34.36
CA SER A 94 11.19 3.32 -34.66
C SER A 94 11.52 4.07 -35.95
N ALA A 95 12.59 3.67 -36.65
CA ALA A 95 12.96 4.25 -37.93
C ALA A 95 12.18 3.59 -39.10
N PRO A 96 11.64 4.38 -40.04
CA PRO A 96 10.87 3.87 -41.19
C PRO A 96 11.72 3.15 -42.23
#